data_AF-A0AAU2U4C1-F1
#
_entry.id   AF-A0AAU2U4C1-F1
#
_cell.length_a   1.000
_cell.length_b   1.000
_cell.length_c   1.000
_cell.angle_alpha   90.00
_cell.angle_beta   90.00
_cell.angle_gamma   90.00
#
_symmetry.space_group_name_H-M   'P 1'
#
loop_
_entity.id
_entity.type
_entity.pdbx_description
1 polymer ?
#
loop_
_entity_poly.entity_id
_entity_poly.type
_entity_poly.pdbx_seq_one_letter_code
_entity_poly.pdbx_strand_id
1 'polypeptide(L)'
;MEDLKQGRVRPISWWWAALAGLLVAVSVAVTVWVMLKQTQPLTGAERASARIPAIRTSLTVGAGTGGAAALLLALRRQWLSEHTHIRQEAADAVSEFDATERRITELYTAASGQLGSDNASVRLAGLYALERLAHDHARHRQTIVDVFCAYLRMPLSPQAPPTVPESS
;
A
#
# COMPACT_ATOMS: atom_id res chain seq x y z
N MET A 1 -5.21 26.23 -12.08
CA MET A 1 -4.83 24.98 -12.78
C MET A 1 -3.30 24.90 -12.91
N GLU A 2 -2.56 25.10 -11.82
CA GLU A 2 -1.10 25.33 -11.85
C GLU A 2 -0.28 24.43 -10.90
N ASP A 3 -0.89 23.42 -10.27
CA ASP A 3 -0.21 22.58 -9.25
C ASP A 3 0.14 21.16 -9.70
N LEU A 4 0.17 20.89 -11.01
CA LEU A 4 0.79 19.66 -11.55
C LEU A 4 2.25 19.92 -11.92
N LYS A 5 3.00 20.53 -11.00
CA LYS A 5 4.46 20.61 -11.07
C LYS A 5 5.01 19.21 -10.80
N GLN A 6 4.90 18.37 -11.82
CA GLN A 6 5.41 17.01 -11.91
C GLN A 6 6.80 16.95 -11.26
N GLY A 7 6.84 16.33 -10.09
CA GLY A 7 8.07 15.87 -9.46
C GLY A 7 8.73 14.91 -10.43
N ARG A 8 9.62 15.45 -11.27
CA ARG A 8 10.45 14.70 -12.20
C ARG A 8 11.37 13.83 -11.36
N VAL A 9 10.90 12.63 -11.02
CA VAL A 9 11.71 11.59 -10.39
C VAL A 9 12.95 11.45 -11.24
N ARG A 10 14.09 11.90 -10.70
CA ARG A 10 15.37 11.80 -11.40
C ARG A 10 15.59 10.30 -11.60
N PRO A 11 15.66 9.80 -12.84
CA PRO A 11 15.95 8.39 -13.06
C PRO A 11 17.27 8.12 -12.36
N ILE A 12 17.30 7.03 -11.59
CA ILE A 12 18.49 6.52 -10.90
C ILE A 12 19.69 6.73 -11.83
N SER A 13 20.62 7.58 -11.40
CA SER A 13 21.73 7.97 -12.26
C SER A 13 22.53 6.70 -12.51
N TRP A 14 22.66 6.33 -13.78
CA TRP A 14 23.48 5.21 -14.29
C TRP A 14 24.89 5.15 -13.65
N TRP A 15 25.37 6.29 -13.15
CA TRP A 15 26.55 6.44 -12.30
C TRP A 15 26.63 5.49 -11.08
N TRP A 16 25.50 5.18 -10.43
CA TRP A 16 25.48 4.22 -9.32
C TRP A 16 25.68 2.79 -9.79
N ALA A 17 25.18 2.43 -10.97
CA ALA A 17 25.47 1.14 -11.59
C ALA A 17 26.95 1.05 -12.00
N ALA A 18 27.53 2.16 -12.48
CA ALA A 18 28.96 2.25 -12.80
C ALA A 18 29.84 2.10 -11.54
N LEU A 19 29.48 2.74 -10.43
CA LEU A 19 30.20 2.60 -9.15
C LEU A 19 30.14 1.17 -8.61
N ALA A 20 28.99 0.51 -8.69
CA ALA A 20 28.85 -0.89 -8.30
C ALA A 20 29.73 -1.81 -9.18
N GLY A 21 29.71 -1.60 -10.51
CA GLY A 21 30.57 -2.32 -11.44
C GLY A 21 32.06 -2.10 -11.17
N LEU A 22 32.46 -0.86 -10.85
CA LEU A 22 33.84 -0.51 -10.49
C LEU A 22 34.29 -1.23 -9.23
N LEU A 23 33.47 -1.25 -8.18
CA LEU A 23 33.78 -1.93 -6.91
C LEU A 23 34.02 -3.43 -7.13
N VAL A 24 33.18 -4.07 -7.96
CA VAL A 24 33.36 -5.48 -8.34
C VAL A 24 34.66 -5.66 -9.12
N ALA A 25 34.92 -4.83 -10.13
CA ALA A 25 36.15 -4.91 -10.92
C ALA A 25 37.43 -4.73 -10.09
N VAL A 26 37.41 -3.79 -9.12
CA VAL A 26 38.53 -3.57 -8.19
C VAL A 26 38.74 -4.78 -7.29
N SER A 27 37.67 -5.40 -6.78
CA SER A 27 37.79 -6.60 -5.94
C SER A 27 38.43 -7.78 -6.69
N VAL A 28 38.08 -7.96 -7.97
CA VAL A 28 38.64 -8.98 -8.87
C VAL A 28 40.10 -8.67 -9.19
N ALA A 29 40.42 -7.40 -9.50
CA ALA A 29 41.79 -6.99 -9.81
C ALA A 29 42.73 -7.20 -8.61
N VAL A 30 42.29 -6.89 -7.40
CA VAL A 30 43.08 -7.09 -6.17
C VAL A 30 43.32 -8.58 -5.92
N THR A 31 42.30 -9.43 -6.09
CA THR A 31 42.45 -10.89 -5.92
C THR A 31 43.45 -11.47 -6.93
N VAL A 32 43.36 -11.08 -8.20
CA VAL A 32 44.30 -11.50 -9.24
C VAL A 32 45.72 -11.00 -8.95
N TRP A 33 45.89 -9.74 -8.55
CA TRP A 33 47.19 -9.16 -8.24
C TRP A 33 47.90 -9.86 -7.07
N VAL A 34 47.15 -10.17 -5.99
CA VAL A 34 47.68 -10.91 -4.84
C VAL A 34 48.09 -12.33 -5.23
N MET A 35 47.29 -13.01 -6.06
CA MET A 35 47.61 -14.36 -6.53
C MET A 35 48.86 -14.37 -7.42
N LEU A 36 49.03 -13.37 -8.29
CA LEU A 36 50.20 -13.25 -9.17
C LEU A 36 51.48 -12.94 -8.37
N LYS A 37 51.39 -12.09 -7.33
CA LYS A 37 52.53 -11.78 -6.44
C LYS A 37 52.99 -13.00 -5.62
N GLN A 38 52.08 -13.87 -5.19
CA GLN A 38 52.41 -15.05 -4.40
C GLN A 38 53.01 -16.21 -5.20
N THR A 39 52.91 -16.18 -6.53
CA THR A 39 53.37 -17.26 -7.42
C THR A 39 54.68 -16.95 -8.15
N GLN A 40 55.28 -15.78 -7.92
CA GLN A 40 56.50 -15.33 -8.61
C GLN A 40 57.82 -15.89 -8.04
N PRO A 41 57.89 -16.36 -6.78
CA PRO A 41 58.91 -17.32 -6.39
C PRO A 41 58.23 -18.62 -5.96
N LEU A 42 58.65 -19.76 -6.49
CA LEU A 42 58.89 -21.03 -5.76
C LEU A 42 58.66 -22.28 -6.62
N THR A 43 59.78 -22.98 -6.80
CA THR A 43 59.98 -24.28 -7.43
C THR A 43 59.43 -25.43 -6.57
N GLY A 44 58.58 -26.28 -7.16
CA GLY A 44 58.50 -27.73 -6.88
C GLY A 44 57.91 -28.24 -5.56
N ALA A 45 58.40 -27.82 -4.40
CA ALA A 45 58.27 -28.61 -3.15
C ALA A 45 57.21 -28.13 -2.13
N GLU A 46 56.70 -26.90 -2.21
CA GLU A 46 55.80 -26.32 -1.18
C GLU A 46 54.29 -26.49 -1.46
N ARG A 47 53.93 -27.34 -2.43
CA ARG A 47 52.53 -27.60 -2.83
C ARG A 47 51.66 -28.27 -1.73
N ALA A 48 52.28 -28.84 -0.69
CA ALA A 48 51.55 -29.47 0.42
C ALA A 48 51.19 -28.47 1.54
N SER A 49 52.08 -27.53 1.88
CA SER A 49 51.89 -26.53 2.93
C SER A 49 51.00 -25.34 2.51
N ALA A 50 50.80 -25.14 1.20
CA ALA A 50 50.00 -24.04 0.65
C ALA A 50 48.46 -24.23 0.73
N ARG A 51 47.96 -25.42 1.11
CA ARG A 51 46.51 -25.72 1.09
C ARG A 51 45.73 -25.05 2.21
N ILE A 52 46.31 -24.98 3.41
CA ILE A 52 45.69 -24.37 4.60
C ILE A 52 45.48 -22.85 4.44
N PRO A 53 46.46 -22.06 3.96
CA PRO A 53 46.25 -20.62 3.74
C PRO A 53 45.30 -20.34 2.56
N ALA A 54 45.28 -21.18 1.52
CA ALA A 54 44.39 -21.02 0.36
C ALA A 54 42.89 -21.17 0.71
N ILE A 55 42.55 -22.01 1.68
CA ILE A 55 41.16 -22.17 2.15
C ILE A 55 40.74 -20.98 3.01
N ARG A 56 41.67 -20.39 3.78
CA ARG A 56 41.37 -19.26 4.66
C ARG A 56 41.17 -17.95 3.87
N THR A 57 41.91 -17.78 2.78
CA THR A 57 41.79 -16.59 1.91
C THR A 57 40.52 -16.61 1.08
N SER A 58 40.09 -17.77 0.58
CA SER A 58 38.80 -17.88 -0.14
C SER A 58 37.62 -17.58 0.78
N LEU A 59 37.68 -18.01 2.05
CA LEU A 59 36.61 -17.81 3.02
C LEU A 59 36.48 -16.36 3.49
N THR A 60 37.60 -15.65 3.68
CA THR A 60 37.60 -14.23 4.07
C THR A 60 37.25 -13.30 2.92
N VAL A 61 37.72 -13.59 1.70
CA VAL A 61 37.32 -12.86 0.49
C VAL A 61 35.83 -13.06 0.22
N GLY A 62 35.33 -14.30 0.29
CA GLY A 62 33.90 -14.60 0.12
C GLY A 62 33.00 -13.95 1.17
N ALA A 63 33.45 -13.90 2.43
CA ALA A 63 32.74 -13.18 3.49
C ALA A 63 32.72 -11.66 3.24
N GLY A 64 33.82 -11.08 2.76
CA GLY A 64 33.92 -9.66 2.44
C GLY A 64 33.01 -9.24 1.28
N THR A 65 33.00 -10.00 0.18
CA THR A 65 32.09 -9.73 -0.95
C THR A 65 30.63 -9.99 -0.60
N GLY A 66 30.34 -11.03 0.17
CA GLY A 66 29.00 -11.31 0.67
C GLY A 66 28.45 -10.17 1.54
N GLY A 67 29.26 -9.68 2.48
CA GLY A 67 28.90 -8.55 3.36
C GLY A 67 28.72 -7.25 2.60
N ALA A 68 29.62 -6.94 1.65
CA ALA A 68 29.51 -5.76 0.81
C ALA A 68 28.27 -5.81 -0.11
N ALA A 69 27.95 -6.98 -0.67
CA ALA A 69 26.75 -7.18 -1.47
C ALA A 69 25.48 -7.02 -0.62
N ALA A 70 25.45 -7.56 0.60
CA ALA A 70 24.34 -7.40 1.52
C ALA A 70 24.11 -5.94 1.92
N LEU A 71 25.18 -5.19 2.22
CA LEU A 71 25.11 -3.75 2.50
C LEU A 71 24.63 -2.94 1.30
N LEU A 72 25.14 -3.24 0.09
CA LEU A 72 24.67 -2.61 -1.15
C LEU A 72 23.19 -2.88 -1.40
N LEU A 73 22.72 -4.11 -1.16
CA LEU A 73 21.30 -4.47 -1.28
C LEU A 73 20.43 -3.79 -0.23
N ALA A 74 20.89 -3.68 1.02
CA ALA A 74 20.17 -2.99 2.08
C ALA A 74 20.03 -1.49 1.79
N LEU A 75 21.12 -0.84 1.38
CA LEU A 75 21.10 0.56 0.96
C LEU A 75 20.20 0.74 -0.26
N ARG A 76 20.33 -0.10 -1.28
CA ARG A 76 19.48 -0.05 -2.49
C ARG A 76 17.99 -0.21 -2.16
N ARG A 77 17.65 -1.09 -1.21
CA ARG A 77 16.27 -1.24 -0.73
C ARG A 77 15.79 0.04 -0.04
N GLN A 78 16.62 0.66 0.80
CA GLN A 78 16.28 1.90 1.50
C GLN A 78 15.94 3.05 0.54
N TRP A 79 16.71 3.20 -0.54
CA TRP A 79 16.43 4.21 -1.59
C TRP A 79 15.14 3.93 -2.38
N LEU A 80 14.81 2.65 -2.61
CA LEU A 80 13.56 2.26 -3.29
C LEU A 80 12.34 2.46 -2.38
N SER A 81 12.48 2.16 -1.09
CA SER A 81 11.45 2.35 -0.08
C SER A 81 11.07 3.82 0.10
N GLU A 82 12.06 4.72 0.05
CA GLU A 82 11.81 6.16 0.16
C GLU A 82 10.91 6.71 -0.97
N HIS A 83 11.03 6.14 -2.18
CA HIS A 83 10.18 6.49 -3.31
C HIS A 83 8.77 5.87 -3.27
N THR A 84 8.56 4.81 -2.49
CA THR A 84 7.21 4.22 -2.33
C THR A 84 6.36 5.03 -1.35
N HIS A 85 6.96 5.66 -0.33
CA HIS A 85 6.23 6.42 0.69
C HIS A 85 5.44 7.60 0.10
N ILE A 86 6.06 8.42 -0.75
CA ILE A 86 5.38 9.58 -1.35
C ILE A 86 4.23 9.16 -2.28
N ARG A 87 4.35 8.02 -2.99
CA ARG A 87 3.27 7.50 -3.84
C ARG A 87 2.14 6.87 -3.01
N GLN A 88 2.49 6.27 -1.87
CA GLN A 88 1.52 5.70 -0.95
C GLN A 88 0.66 6.81 -0.32
N GLU A 89 1.27 7.89 0.18
CA GLU A 89 0.52 9.00 0.79
C GLU A 89 -0.55 9.61 -0.15
N ALA A 90 -0.21 9.80 -1.42
CA ALA A 90 -1.16 10.31 -2.41
C ALA A 90 -2.27 9.29 -2.75
N ALA A 91 -1.94 8.00 -2.79
CA ALA A 91 -2.93 6.93 -3.00
C ALA A 91 -3.85 6.75 -1.80
N ASP A 92 -3.31 6.89 -0.58
CA ASP A 92 -4.03 6.75 0.68
C ASP A 92 -5.05 7.89 0.84
N ALA A 93 -4.69 9.13 0.51
CA ALA A 93 -5.61 10.27 0.56
C ALA A 93 -6.80 10.12 -0.40
N VAL A 94 -6.57 9.61 -1.61
CA VAL A 94 -7.65 9.33 -2.57
C VAL A 94 -8.52 8.17 -2.11
N SER A 95 -7.90 7.13 -1.54
CA SER A 95 -8.60 5.96 -0.98
C SER A 95 -9.52 6.34 0.19
N GLU A 96 -9.07 7.22 1.09
CA GLU A 96 -9.86 7.69 2.23
C GLU A 96 -11.11 8.46 1.79
N PHE A 97 -10.95 9.34 0.79
CA PHE A 97 -12.07 10.09 0.21
C PHE A 97 -13.10 9.16 -0.44
N ASP A 98 -12.64 8.23 -1.29
CA ASP A 98 -13.50 7.25 -1.96
C ASP A 98 -14.20 6.32 -0.95
N ALA A 99 -13.49 5.87 0.09
CA ALA A 99 -14.07 5.08 1.17
C ALA A 99 -15.19 5.82 1.92
N THR A 100 -15.01 7.13 2.15
CA THR A 100 -16.01 7.97 2.82
C THR A 100 -17.27 8.13 1.96
N GLU A 101 -17.12 8.47 0.68
CA GLU A 101 -18.25 8.61 -0.25
C GLU A 101 -19.02 7.30 -0.45
N ARG A 102 -18.31 6.16 -0.54
CA ARG A 102 -18.94 4.83 -0.59
C ARG A 102 -19.74 4.53 0.68
N ARG A 103 -19.14 4.78 1.86
CA ARG A 103 -19.82 4.56 3.15
C ARG A 103 -21.09 5.40 3.29
N ILE A 104 -21.06 6.67 2.84
CA ILE A 104 -22.25 7.54 2.82
C ILE A 104 -23.33 6.94 1.92
N THR A 105 -22.95 6.49 0.73
CA THR A 105 -23.88 5.88 -0.24
C THR A 105 -24.51 4.58 0.29
N GLU A 106 -23.72 3.74 0.96
CA GLU A 106 -24.20 2.51 1.60
C GLU A 106 -25.19 2.81 2.73
N LEU A 107 -24.86 3.75 3.62
CA LEU A 107 -25.75 4.18 4.71
C LEU A 107 -27.07 4.77 4.18
N TYR A 108 -26.98 5.62 3.15
CA TYR A 108 -28.13 6.18 2.47
C TYR A 108 -29.03 5.08 1.88
N THR A 109 -28.43 4.12 1.18
CA THR A 109 -29.17 3.00 0.54
C THR A 109 -29.84 2.12 1.59
N ALA A 110 -29.13 1.80 2.67
CA ALA A 110 -29.66 1.01 3.78
C ALA A 110 -30.83 1.71 4.49
N ALA A 111 -30.70 3.01 4.77
CA ALA A 111 -31.74 3.78 5.43
C ALA A 111 -32.97 4.01 4.52
N SER A 112 -32.75 4.30 3.24
CA SER A 112 -33.83 4.42 2.24
C SER A 112 -34.60 3.10 2.08
N GLY A 113 -33.89 1.96 2.11
CA GLY A 113 -34.51 0.64 2.07
C GLY A 113 -35.43 0.35 3.26
N GLN A 114 -35.13 0.90 4.45
CA GLN A 114 -35.97 0.73 5.65
C GLN A 114 -37.33 1.43 5.53
N LEU A 115 -37.45 2.47 4.70
CA LEU A 115 -38.72 3.19 4.47
C LEU A 115 -39.80 2.30 3.83
N GLY A 116 -39.40 1.25 3.11
CA GLY A 116 -40.29 0.26 2.51
C GLY A 116 -40.73 -0.86 3.47
N SER A 117 -40.28 -0.85 4.74
CA SER A 117 -40.67 -1.90 5.69
C SER A 117 -42.13 -1.80 6.10
N ASP A 118 -42.79 -2.94 6.29
CA ASP A 118 -44.13 -2.99 6.87
C ASP A 118 -44.15 -2.52 8.34
N ASN A 119 -43.02 -2.59 9.05
CA ASN A 119 -42.92 -2.19 10.44
C ASN A 119 -42.72 -0.67 10.60
N ALA A 120 -43.66 -0.01 11.27
CA ALA A 120 -43.59 1.44 11.51
C ALA A 120 -42.33 1.88 12.28
N SER A 121 -41.86 1.05 13.22
CA SER A 121 -40.62 1.30 13.98
C SER A 121 -39.37 1.31 13.09
N VAL A 122 -39.31 0.42 12.09
CA VAL A 122 -38.19 0.32 11.13
C VAL A 122 -38.19 1.52 10.18
N ARG A 123 -39.37 1.93 9.70
CA ARG A 123 -39.50 3.14 8.87
C ARG A 123 -39.02 4.39 9.62
N LEU A 124 -39.42 4.53 10.89
CA LEU A 124 -38.98 5.65 11.73
C LEU A 124 -37.47 5.65 11.96
N ALA A 125 -36.87 4.48 12.19
CA ALA A 125 -35.41 4.35 12.31
C ALA A 125 -34.69 4.78 11.02
N GLY A 126 -35.21 4.41 9.85
CA GLY A 126 -34.71 4.85 8.55
C GLY A 126 -34.78 6.36 8.36
N LEU A 127 -35.87 7.01 8.78
CA LEU A 127 -35.99 8.48 8.76
C LEU A 127 -34.94 9.16 9.64
N TYR A 128 -34.75 8.72 10.89
CA TYR A 128 -33.72 9.30 11.77
C TYR A 128 -32.30 9.07 11.25
N ALA A 129 -32.03 7.92 10.62
CA ALA A 129 -30.74 7.65 10.00
C ALA A 129 -30.47 8.62 8.83
N LEU A 130 -31.48 8.88 7.99
CA LEU A 130 -31.39 9.85 6.90
C LEU A 130 -31.24 11.29 7.42
N GLU A 131 -31.95 11.67 8.47
CA GLU A 131 -31.82 12.99 9.10
C GLU A 131 -30.38 13.22 9.59
N ARG A 132 -29.81 12.24 10.30
CA ARG A 132 -28.42 12.31 10.77
C ARG A 132 -27.45 12.44 9.59
N LEU A 133 -27.64 11.65 8.53
CA LEU A 133 -26.81 11.70 7.34
C LEU A 133 -26.88 13.07 6.65
N ALA A 134 -28.06 13.69 6.61
CA ALA A 134 -28.24 15.04 6.09
C ALA A 134 -27.54 16.09 6.98
N HIS A 135 -27.58 15.92 8.29
CA HIS A 135 -26.91 16.82 9.22
C HIS A 135 -25.39 16.82 8.99
N ASP A 136 -24.79 15.62 8.93
CA ASP A 136 -23.35 15.40 8.83
C ASP A 136 -22.79 15.76 7.43
N HIS A 137 -23.61 15.66 6.37
CA HIS A 137 -23.16 15.87 4.99
C HIS A 137 -24.03 16.89 4.22
N ALA A 138 -23.58 18.15 4.20
CA ALA A 138 -24.29 19.25 3.55
C ALA A 138 -24.64 19.01 2.07
N ARG A 139 -23.77 18.29 1.33
CA ARG A 139 -23.96 17.97 -0.10
C ARG A 139 -25.18 17.07 -0.36
N HIS A 140 -25.56 16.22 0.60
CA HIS A 140 -26.63 15.23 0.42
C HIS A 140 -27.99 15.68 0.98
N ARG A 141 -28.05 16.85 1.65
CA ARG A 141 -29.27 17.37 2.28
C ARG A 141 -30.44 17.46 1.29
N GLN A 142 -30.20 18.00 0.09
CA GLN A 142 -31.26 18.17 -0.89
C GLN A 142 -31.85 16.82 -1.33
N THR A 143 -30.99 15.86 -1.67
CA THR A 143 -31.42 14.51 -2.07
C THR A 143 -32.21 13.81 -0.97
N ILE A 144 -31.79 13.95 0.29
CA ILE A 144 -32.50 13.35 1.42
C ILE A 144 -33.88 13.99 1.64
N VAL A 145 -33.99 15.31 1.49
CA VAL A 145 -35.27 16.02 1.54
C VAL A 145 -36.20 15.58 0.41
N ASP A 146 -35.66 15.36 -0.79
CA ASP A 146 -36.44 14.87 -1.93
C ASP A 146 -37.01 13.46 -1.65
N VAL A 147 -36.23 12.57 -1.02
CA VAL A 147 -36.70 11.26 -0.56
C VAL A 147 -37.78 11.37 0.51
N PHE A 148 -37.62 12.23 1.51
CA PHE A 148 -38.66 12.47 2.51
C PHE A 148 -39.95 12.97 1.87
N CYS A 149 -39.86 13.94 0.96
CA CYS A 149 -41.02 14.44 0.23
C CYS A 149 -41.70 13.34 -0.60
N ALA A 150 -40.92 12.51 -1.30
CA ALA A 150 -41.44 11.40 -2.08
C ALA A 150 -42.14 10.36 -1.18
N TYR A 151 -41.51 10.00 -0.07
CA TYR A 151 -42.05 9.05 0.91
C TYR A 151 -43.38 9.54 1.50
N LEU A 152 -43.46 10.81 1.93
CA LEU A 152 -44.68 11.38 2.50
C LEU A 152 -45.83 11.53 1.49
N ARG A 153 -45.53 11.63 0.19
CA ARG A 153 -46.53 11.67 -0.88
C ARG A 153 -47.07 10.29 -1.26
N MET A 154 -46.42 9.22 -0.81
CA MET A 154 -46.85 7.85 -1.11
C MET A 154 -48.07 7.48 -0.25
N PRO A 155 -49.16 6.93 -0.82
CA PRO A 155 -50.31 6.50 -0.04
C PRO A 155 -49.91 5.40 0.95
N LEU A 156 -50.11 5.65 2.24
CA LEU A 156 -49.85 4.68 3.30
C LEU A 156 -50.91 3.59 3.24
N SER A 157 -50.54 2.36 2.87
CA SER A 157 -51.47 1.23 2.95
C SER A 157 -51.81 0.97 4.42
N PRO A 158 -53.10 1.05 4.83
CA PRO A 158 -53.48 0.70 6.19
C PRO A 158 -53.25 -0.80 6.38
N GLN A 159 -52.40 -1.19 7.33
CA GLN A 159 -52.47 -2.56 7.85
C GLN A 159 -53.84 -2.71 8.50
N ALA A 160 -54.70 -3.53 7.89
CA ALA A 160 -55.98 -3.89 8.48
C ALA A 160 -55.72 -4.45 9.89
N PRO A 161 -56.40 -3.96 10.93
CA PRO A 161 -56.26 -4.52 12.28
C PRO A 161 -56.62 -6.00 12.26
N PRO A 162 -56.00 -6.84 13.13
CA PRO A 162 -56.40 -8.24 13.24
C PRO A 162 -57.89 -8.27 13.54
N THR A 163 -58.68 -8.82 12.62
CA THR A 163 -60.09 -9.08 12.83
C THR A 163 -60.20 -9.96 14.06
N VAL A 164 -60.69 -9.39 15.15
CA VAL A 164 -61.06 -10.17 16.34
C VAL A 164 -62.16 -11.12 15.86
N PRO A 165 -61.99 -12.45 15.93
CA PRO A 165 -63.07 -13.35 15.56
C PRO A 165 -64.22 -13.10 16.53
N GLU A 166 -65.34 -12.64 16.00
CA GLU A 166 -66.59 -12.51 16.72
C GLU A 166 -67.01 -13.91 17.19
N SER A 167 -66.78 -14.20 18.46
CA SER A 167 -67.22 -15.44 19.09
C SER A 167 -68.74 -15.39 19.24
N SER A 168 -69.43 -16.12 18.38
CA SER A 168 -70.84 -16.53 18.55
C SER A 168 -70.99 -17.52 19.69
#